data_AF-A0A661KC65-F1
#
_entry.id   AF-A0A661KC65-F1
#
_cell.length_a   1.000
_cell.length_b   1.000
_cell.length_c   1.000
_cell.angle_alpha   90.00
_cell.angle_beta   90.00
_cell.angle_gamma   90.00
#
_symmetry.space_group_name_H-M   'P 1'
#
loop_
_entity.id
_entity.type
_entity.pdbx_description
1 polymer ?
#
loop_
_entity_poly.entity_id
_entity_poly.type
_entity_poly.pdbx_seq_one_letter_code
_entity_poly.pdbx_strand_id
1 'polypeptide(L)' 'KLGFKVEALKVYKRCEETLKRMLETEPSHETSTIYRQIIESN' A
#
# COMPACT_ATOMS: atom_id res chain seq x y z
N LYS A 1 17.05 5.06 0.96
CA LYS A 1 17.15 5.01 -0.53
C LYS A 1 15.75 5.27 -1.11
N LEU A 2 15.52 6.43 -1.74
CA LEU A 2 14.21 6.88 -2.24
C LEU A 2 13.53 5.88 -3.21
N GLY A 3 14.30 5.09 -3.96
CA GLY A 3 13.75 4.11 -4.91
C GLY A 3 12.87 3.02 -4.27
N PHE A 4 13.27 2.47 -3.13
CA PHE A 4 12.50 1.40 -2.46
C PHE A 4 11.18 1.91 -1.87
N LYS A 5 11.15 3.18 -1.42
CA LYS A 5 9.92 3.82 -0.95
C LYS A 5 8.91 3.92 -2.08
N VAL A 6 9.31 4.42 -3.24
CA VAL A 6 8.43 4.51 -4.42
C VAL A 6 7.92 3.14 -4.87
N GLU A 7 8.78 2.13 -4.84
CA GLU A 7 8.40 0.76 -5.20
C GLU A 7 7.36 0.17 -4.23
N ALA A 8 7.57 0.35 -2.92
CA ALA A 8 6.61 -0.08 -1.90
C ALA A 8 5.22 0.57 -2.08
N LEU A 9 5.18 1.88 -2.39
CA LEU A 9 3.91 2.57 -2.67
C LEU A 9 3.20 2.02 -3.90
N LYS A 10 3.93 1.69 -4.97
CA LYS A 10 3.38 1.06 -6.18
C LYS A 10 2.85 -0.35 -5.90
N VAL A 11 3.54 -1.13 -5.06
CA VAL A 11 3.08 -2.45 -4.65
C VAL A 11 1.77 -2.34 -3.88
N TYR A 12 1.71 -1.47 -2.87
CA TYR A 12 0.48 -1.25 -2.09
C TYR A 12 -0.71 -0.90 -2.99
N LYS A 13 -0.53 0.05 -3.91
CA LYS A 13 -1.61 0.48 -4.82
C LYS A 13 -2.13 -0.65 -5.71
N ARG A 14 -1.25 -1.50 -6.24
CA ARG A 14 -1.66 -2.68 -7.01
C ARG A 14 -2.43 -3.70 -6.17
N CYS A 15 -1.99 -3.92 -4.92
CA CYS A 15 -2.69 -4.81 -4.00
C CYS A 15 -4.09 -4.28 -3.65
N GLU A 16 -4.18 -2.99 -3.31
CA GLU A 16 -5.45 -2.31 -3.04
C GLU A 16 -6.45 -2.46 -4.20
N GLU A 17 -6.02 -2.17 -5.43
CA GLU A 17 -6.87 -2.33 -6.62
C GLU A 17 -7.31 -3.78 -6.84
N THR A 18 -6.42 -4.74 -6.62
CA THR A 18 -6.72 -6.17 -6.80
C THR A 18 -7.74 -6.65 -5.78
N LEU A 19 -7.57 -6.27 -4.51
CA LEU A 19 -8.53 -6.61 -3.43
C LEU A 19 -9.92 -6.06 -3.72
N LYS A 20 -9.99 -4.79 -4.16
CA LYS A 20 -11.24 -4.13 -4.54
C LYS A 20 -11.94 -4.84 -5.70
N ARG A 21 -11.19 -5.17 -6.76
CA ARG A 21 -11.76 -5.74 -7.99
C ARG A 21 -12.14 -7.21 -7.87
N MET A 22 -11.33 -8.00 -7.17
CA MET A 22 -11.48 -9.46 -7.16
C MET A 22 -12.28 -9.97 -5.97
N LEU A 23 -12.19 -9.27 -4.83
CA LEU A 23 -12.75 -9.74 -3.56
C LEU A 23 -13.71 -8.72 -2.93
N GLU A 24 -13.98 -7.59 -3.61
CA GLU A 24 -14.83 -6.50 -3.11
C GLU A 24 -14.45 -6.07 -1.68
N THR A 25 -13.15 -6.09 -1.39
CA THR A 25 -12.62 -5.84 -0.04
C THR A 25 -11.51 -4.79 -0.05
N GLU A 26 -11.27 -4.22 1.13
CA GLU A 26 -10.22 -3.23 1.35
C GLU A 26 -8.98 -3.88 1.98
N PRO A 27 -7.79 -3.27 1.85
CA PRO A 27 -6.64 -3.65 2.66
C PRO A 27 -6.97 -3.58 4.16
N SER A 28 -6.39 -4.49 4.95
CA SER A 28 -6.54 -4.48 6.41
C SER A 28 -6.11 -3.15 7.03
N HIS A 29 -6.55 -2.91 8.27
CA HIS A 29 -6.14 -1.72 9.03
C HIS A 29 -4.62 -1.66 9.18
N GLU A 30 -3.99 -2.80 9.48
CA GLU A 30 -2.55 -2.96 9.65
C GLU A 30 -1.81 -2.63 8.36
N THR A 31 -2.24 -3.19 7.22
CA THR A 31 -1.64 -2.90 5.90
C THR A 31 -1.76 -1.42 5.54
N SER A 32 -2.92 -0.81 5.80
CA SER A 32 -3.16 0.62 5.57
C SER A 32 -2.28 1.50 6.46
N THR A 33 -2.04 1.08 7.71
CA THR A 33 -1.16 1.80 8.65
C THR A 33 0.30 1.74 8.23
N ILE A 34 0.79 0.59 7.78
CA ILE A 34 2.16 0.45 7.23
C ILE A 34 2.35 1.38 6.02
N TYR A 35 1.36 1.44 5.12
CA TYR A 35 1.41 2.33 3.96
C TYR A 35 1.52 3.81 4.36
N ARG A 36 0.72 4.26 5.34
CA ARG A 36 0.81 5.64 5.87
C ARG A 36 2.19 5.94 6.44
N GLN A 37 2.74 5.03 7.25
CA GLN A 37 4.09 5.19 7.82
C GLN A 37 5.17 5.32 6.75
N ILE A 38 5.08 4.57 5.65
CA ILE A 38 6.02 4.67 4.54
C ILE A 38 5.93 6.05 3.87
N ILE A 39 4.73 6.61 3.69
CA ILE A 39 4.54 7.95 3.13
C ILE A 39 5.16 9.01 4.05
N GLU A 40 4.87 8.94 5.34
CA GLU A 40 5.25 9.92 6.35
C GLU A 40 6.73 9.86 6.76
N SER A 41 7.40 8.74 6.53
CA SER A 41 8.85 8.61 6.78
C SER A 41 9.65 9.43 5.76
N ASN A 42 10.38 10.45 6.23
CA ASN A 42 11.31 11.27 5.41
C ASN A 42 12.48 10.46 4.84
#